data_AF-A0A7K2QJ48-F1
#
_entry.id   AF-A0A7K2QJ48-F1
#
_cell.length_a   1.000
_cell.length_b   1.000
_cell.length_c   1.000
_cell.angle_alpha   90.00
_cell.angle_beta   90.00
_cell.angle_gamma   90.00
#
_symmetry.space_group_name_H-M   'P 1'
#
loop_
_entity.id
_entity.type
_entity.pdbx_description
1 polymer ?
#
loop_
_entity_poly.entity_id
_entity_poly.type
_entity_poly.pdbx_seq_one_letter_code
_entity_poly.pdbx_strand_id
1 'polypeptide(L)'
;MSRAPGRLAPLPLAGPVPFDGRVLELPRGRYDWLHLEVRAAAAAEVTLWLHFAGGTDPETARIPAGAAVRLRVPVTRRDELERVRLPEREGLVLLALTTVAPAPAGLPDPHESGLVTT
;
A
#
# COMPACT_ATOMS: atom_id res chain seq x y z
N MET A 1 -4.81 19.15 -15.44
CA MET A 1 -3.41 18.67 -15.36
C MET A 1 -3.11 18.32 -13.92
N SER A 2 -3.17 17.04 -13.55
CA SER A 2 -2.92 16.60 -12.17
C SER A 2 -1.42 16.50 -11.94
N ARG A 3 -0.89 17.20 -10.93
CA ARG A 3 0.52 17.14 -10.54
C ARG A 3 0.81 15.71 -10.07
N ALA A 4 1.81 15.05 -10.67
CA ALA A 4 2.21 13.72 -10.22
C ALA A 4 2.52 13.80 -8.71
N PRO A 5 1.90 12.94 -7.89
CA PRO A 5 2.24 12.89 -6.47
C PRO A 5 3.75 12.69 -6.32
N GLY A 6 4.34 13.33 -5.30
CA GLY A 6 5.72 13.02 -4.91
C GLY A 6 5.86 11.51 -4.68
N ARG A 7 7.08 10.97 -4.78
CA ARG A 7 7.33 9.52 -4.69
C ARG A 7 6.57 8.85 -3.54
N LEU A 8 6.45 9.53 -2.41
CA LEU A 8 5.57 9.14 -1.31
C LEU A 8 4.40 10.11 -1.24
N ALA A 9 3.17 9.60 -1.31
CA ALA A 9 1.96 10.39 -1.15
C ALA A 9 1.03 9.75 -0.12
N PRO A 10 0.88 10.36 1.07
CA PRO A 10 -0.09 9.93 2.07
C PRO A 10 -1.52 10.08 1.54
N LEU A 11 -2.34 9.06 1.74
CA LEU A 11 -3.78 9.15 1.51
C LEU A 11 -4.45 9.83 2.72
N PRO A 12 -5.16 10.95 2.54
CA PRO A 12 -5.86 11.59 3.65
C PRO A 12 -7.01 10.71 4.11
N LEU A 13 -6.92 10.22 5.35
CA LEU A 13 -7.99 9.49 6.02
C LEU A 13 -8.73 10.45 6.97
N ALA A 14 -10.05 10.34 7.07
CA ALA A 14 -10.85 11.12 8.02
C ALA A 14 -10.65 10.69 9.49
N GLY A 15 -9.87 9.63 9.72
CA GLY A 15 -9.59 9.02 11.01
C GLY A 15 -9.19 7.55 10.84
N PRO A 16 -9.03 6.80 11.95
CA PRO A 16 -8.79 5.37 11.88
C PRO A 16 -9.91 4.64 11.13
N VAL A 17 -9.55 3.75 10.21
CA VAL A 17 -10.48 3.05 9.32
C VAL A 17 -10.52 1.56 9.68
N PRO A 18 -11.64 1.00 10.13
CA PRO A 18 -11.75 -0.43 10.35
C PRO A 18 -11.64 -1.21 9.04
N PHE A 19 -11.11 -2.43 9.12
CA PHE A 19 -11.10 -3.38 8.01
C PHE A 19 -12.49 -4.03 7.91
N ASP A 20 -13.43 -3.35 7.27
CA ASP A 20 -14.85 -3.72 7.19
C ASP A 20 -15.33 -3.92 5.73
N GLY A 21 -14.42 -4.27 4.82
CA GLY A 21 -14.78 -4.54 3.44
C GLY A 21 -14.90 -3.30 2.55
N ARG A 22 -14.76 -2.10 3.11
CA ARG A 22 -14.90 -0.84 2.35
C ARG A 22 -13.83 -0.67 1.29
N VAL A 23 -14.15 0.17 0.31
CA VAL A 23 -13.24 0.58 -0.76
C VAL A 23 -12.69 1.98 -0.44
N LEU A 24 -11.38 2.13 -0.54
CA LEU A 24 -10.69 3.42 -0.45
C LEU A 24 -10.28 3.86 -1.86
N GLU A 25 -10.65 5.09 -2.21
CA GLU A 25 -10.19 5.75 -3.43
C GLU A 25 -8.73 6.20 -3.26
N LEU A 26 -7.92 6.00 -4.28
CA LEU A 26 -6.54 6.47 -4.37
C LEU A 26 -6.44 7.49 -5.50
N PRO A 27 -5.49 8.44 -5.43
CA PRO A 27 -5.09 9.16 -6.64
C PRO A 27 -4.72 8.13 -7.71
N ARG A 28 -5.32 8.22 -8.89
CA ARG A 28 -5.00 7.32 -10.01
C ARG A 28 -3.52 7.47 -10.37
N GLY A 29 -2.79 6.36 -10.39
CA GLY A 29 -1.37 6.38 -10.73
C GLY A 29 -0.71 5.02 -10.69
N ARG A 30 0.55 4.96 -11.16
CA ARG A 30 1.40 3.77 -11.05
C ARG A 30 2.15 3.82 -9.72
N TYR A 31 2.17 2.71 -9.02
CA TYR A 31 2.81 2.56 -7.71
C TYR A 31 3.62 1.28 -7.69
N ASP A 32 4.71 1.26 -6.93
CA ASP A 32 5.46 0.05 -6.59
C ASP A 32 4.95 -0.57 -5.29
N TRP A 33 4.52 0.28 -4.35
CA TRP A 33 4.10 -0.14 -3.01
C TRP A 33 2.92 0.68 -2.48
N LEU A 34 2.12 0.02 -1.63
CA LEU A 34 1.33 0.69 -0.61
C LEU A 34 1.98 0.45 0.74
N HIS A 35 2.25 1.52 1.48
CA HIS A 35 2.66 1.43 2.88
C HIS A 35 1.43 1.59 3.75
N LEU A 36 1.21 0.62 4.65
CA LEU A 36 0.11 0.63 5.60
C LEU A 36 0.67 0.74 7.01
N GLU A 37 0.04 1.57 7.83
CA GLU A 37 0.17 1.51 9.29
C GLU A 37 -1.15 0.98 9.85
N VAL A 38 -1.10 -0.11 10.62
CA VAL A 38 -2.27 -0.85 11.07
C VAL A 38 -2.18 -1.09 12.57
N ARG A 39 -3.29 -0.92 13.28
CA ARG A 39 -3.49 -1.46 14.62
C ARG A 39 -4.15 -2.83 14.51
N ALA A 40 -3.61 -3.82 15.19
CA ALA A 40 -4.07 -5.21 15.13
C ALA A 40 -4.14 -5.83 16.52
N ALA A 41 -5.34 -6.29 16.91
CA ALA A 41 -5.56 -6.97 18.20
C ALA A 41 -4.89 -8.36 18.25
N ALA A 42 -4.78 -9.03 17.09
CA ALA A 42 -4.11 -10.31 16.92
C ALA A 42 -3.42 -10.36 15.55
N ALA A 43 -2.45 -11.25 15.39
CA ALA A 43 -1.84 -11.47 14.08
C ALA A 43 -2.87 -12.06 13.10
N ALA A 44 -2.82 -11.62 11.84
CA ALA A 44 -3.73 -12.05 10.80
C ALA A 44 -3.04 -12.10 9.44
N GLU A 45 -3.51 -12.98 8.59
CA GLU A 45 -3.24 -12.94 7.15
C GLU A 45 -4.51 -12.48 6.46
N VAL A 46 -4.40 -11.49 5.58
CA VAL A 46 -5.54 -10.85 4.94
C VAL A 46 -5.27 -10.60 3.46
N THR A 47 -6.33 -10.49 2.66
CA THR A 47 -6.23 -10.14 1.24
C THR A 47 -6.81 -8.76 1.01
N LEU A 48 -5.98 -7.85 0.48
CA LEU A 48 -6.43 -6.58 -0.07
C LEU A 48 -6.77 -6.79 -1.55
N TRP A 49 -7.84 -6.18 -2.04
CA TRP A 49 -8.13 -6.18 -3.47
C TRP A 49 -7.69 -4.87 -4.09
N LEU A 50 -6.74 -4.94 -5.01
CA LEU A 50 -6.16 -3.81 -5.73
C LEU A 50 -6.92 -3.63 -7.04
N HIS A 51 -7.62 -2.50 -7.18
CA HIS A 51 -8.41 -2.19 -8.37
C HIS A 51 -7.67 -1.21 -9.26
N PHE A 52 -7.20 -1.73 -10.39
CA PHE A 52 -6.54 -1.01 -11.45
C PHE A 52 -7.52 -0.60 -12.55
N ALA A 53 -7.12 0.35 -13.40
CA ALA A 53 -7.88 0.75 -14.57
C ALA A 53 -8.26 -0.45 -15.47
N GLY A 54 -7.33 -1.40 -15.65
CA GLY A 54 -7.50 -2.57 -16.50
C GLY A 54 -7.88 -3.87 -15.78
N GLY A 55 -8.19 -3.86 -14.48
CA GLY A 55 -8.59 -5.09 -13.78
C GLY A 55 -8.40 -5.05 -12.26
N THR A 56 -8.58 -6.19 -11.61
CA THR A 56 -8.48 -6.30 -10.15
C THR A 56 -7.60 -7.49 -9.79
N ASP A 57 -6.65 -7.28 -8.88
CA ASP A 57 -5.77 -8.33 -8.36
C ASP A 57 -5.90 -8.45 -6.83
N PRO A 58 -5.84 -9.68 -6.28
CA PRO A 58 -5.70 -9.90 -4.86
C PRO A 58 -4.23 -9.76 -4.43
N GLU A 59 -3.99 -9.13 -3.28
CA GLU A 59 -2.66 -9.07 -2.65
C GLU A 59 -2.75 -9.50 -1.19
N THR A 60 -1.95 -10.50 -0.81
CA THR A 60 -1.98 -11.07 0.55
C THR A 60 -0.95 -10.39 1.45
N ALA A 61 -1.41 -9.92 2.61
CA ALA A 61 -0.58 -9.27 3.60
C ALA A 61 -0.65 -10.02 4.95
N ARG A 62 0.52 -10.22 5.56
CA ARG A 62 0.63 -10.71 6.94
C ARG A 62 0.79 -9.53 7.88
N ILE A 63 -0.14 -9.39 8.81
CA ILE A 63 -0.20 -8.29 9.77
C ILE A 63 0.08 -8.88 11.17
N PRO A 64 1.19 -8.51 11.83
CA PRO A 64 1.44 -8.91 13.21
C PRO A 64 0.52 -8.15 14.18
N ALA A 65 0.31 -8.70 15.38
CA ALA A 65 -0.39 -7.99 16.44
C ALA A 65 0.43 -6.76 16.89
N GLY A 66 -0.25 -5.67 17.24
CA GLY A 66 0.40 -4.46 17.74
C GLY A 66 -0.47 -3.21 17.67
N ALA A 67 -0.09 -2.18 18.44
CA ALA A 67 -0.81 -0.92 18.49
C ALA A 67 -0.65 -0.07 17.21
N ALA A 68 0.49 -0.18 16.52
CA ALA A 68 0.81 0.45 15.25
C ALA A 68 1.93 -0.32 14.55
N VAL A 69 1.57 -1.23 13.65
CA VAL A 69 2.51 -2.03 12.85
C VAL A 69 2.57 -1.48 11.44
N ARG A 70 3.78 -1.42 10.87
CA ARG A 70 4.01 -0.94 9.51
C ARG A 70 4.31 -2.10 8.60
N LEU A 71 3.65 -2.14 7.45
CA LEU A 71 3.88 -3.13 6.42
C LEU A 71 3.82 -2.49 5.03
N ARG A 72 4.48 -3.16 4.08
CA ARG A 72 4.43 -2.83 2.67
C ARG A 72 3.63 -3.90 1.93
N VAL A 73 2.75 -3.44 1.05
CA VAL A 73 1.94 -4.27 0.16
C VAL A 73 2.44 -3.99 -1.26
N PRO A 74 2.97 -5.00 -1.98
CA PRO A 74 3.49 -4.77 -3.32
C PRO A 74 2.35 -4.44 -4.28
N VAL A 75 2.63 -3.58 -5.25
CA VAL A 75 1.74 -3.31 -6.38
C VAL A 75 2.41 -3.88 -7.62
N THR A 76 2.18 -5.17 -7.85
CA THR A 76 2.93 -5.95 -8.84
C THR A 76 2.50 -5.69 -10.28
N ARG A 77 1.20 -5.40 -10.50
CA ARG A 77 0.69 -5.08 -11.83
C ARG A 77 1.20 -3.72 -12.29
N ARG A 78 1.79 -3.70 -13.49
CA ARG A 78 2.22 -2.48 -14.17
C ARG A 78 1.05 -1.77 -14.84
N ASP A 79 0.09 -1.30 -14.05
CA ASP A 79 -1.06 -0.52 -14.49
C ASP A 79 -1.37 0.61 -13.49
N GLU A 80 -2.28 1.51 -13.82
CA GLU A 80 -2.73 2.56 -12.91
C GLU A 80 -3.68 1.98 -11.86
N LEU A 81 -3.28 2.04 -10.60
CA LEU A 81 -4.10 1.68 -9.45
C LEU A 81 -4.99 2.89 -9.08
N GLU A 82 -6.25 2.61 -8.80
CA GLU A 82 -7.25 3.64 -8.50
C GLU A 82 -7.90 3.42 -7.14
N ARG A 83 -8.06 2.17 -6.71
CA ARG A 83 -8.75 1.86 -5.46
C ARG A 83 -8.14 0.65 -4.78
N VAL A 84 -8.32 0.58 -3.47
CA VAL A 84 -8.04 -0.61 -2.67
C VAL A 84 -9.26 -0.96 -1.85
N ARG A 85 -9.72 -2.21 -1.94
CA ARG A 85 -10.73 -2.75 -1.02
C ARG A 85 -10.02 -3.37 0.17
N LEU A 86 -10.34 -2.87 1.36
CA LEU A 86 -9.90 -3.48 2.61
C LEU A 86 -10.66 -4.81 2.81
N PRO A 87 -10.05 -5.83 3.42
CA PRO A 87 -10.78 -7.05 3.78
C PRO A 87 -11.77 -6.79 4.92
N GLU A 88 -12.74 -7.68 5.07
CA GLU A 88 -13.62 -7.74 6.25
C GLU A 88 -12.92 -8.57 7.33
N ARG A 89 -12.33 -7.90 8.31
CA ARG A 89 -11.58 -8.53 9.40
C ARG A 89 -11.65 -7.72 10.68
N GLU A 90 -12.44 -8.21 11.63
CA GLU A 90 -12.52 -7.60 12.96
C GLU A 90 -11.15 -7.53 13.66
N GLY A 91 -10.98 -6.52 14.49
CA GLY A 91 -9.74 -6.30 15.26
C GLY A 91 -8.58 -5.68 14.47
N LEU A 92 -8.77 -5.38 13.18
CA LEU A 92 -7.82 -4.62 12.36
C LEU A 92 -8.34 -3.21 12.07
N VAL A 93 -7.47 -2.22 12.22
CA VAL A 93 -7.77 -0.80 11.96
C VAL A 93 -6.60 -0.17 11.21
N LEU A 94 -6.86 0.34 10.01
CA LEU A 94 -5.91 1.14 9.24
C LEU A 94 -5.76 2.51 9.91
N LEU A 95 -4.53 2.88 10.23
CA LEU A 95 -4.17 4.16 10.81
C LEU A 95 -3.65 5.13 9.75
N ALA A 96 -2.89 4.62 8.78
CA ALA A 96 -2.38 5.40 7.66
C ALA A 96 -2.18 4.53 6.43
N LEU A 97 -2.32 5.14 5.25
CA LEU A 97 -1.96 4.56 3.96
C LEU A 97 -1.12 5.58 3.19
N THR A 98 -0.02 5.13 2.60
CA THR A 98 0.83 5.97 1.74
C THR A 98 1.11 5.21 0.45
N THR A 99 0.82 5.84 -0.70
CA THR A 99 1.19 5.30 -2.00
C THR A 99 2.64 5.62 -2.31
N VAL A 100 3.37 4.67 -2.88
CA VAL A 100 4.77 4.82 -3.27
C VAL A 100 4.88 4.68 -4.78
N ALA A 101 5.09 5.80 -5.47
CA ALA A 101 5.31 5.81 -6.92
C ALA A 101 6.69 5.19 -7.27
N PRO A 102 6.83 4.65 -8.50
CA PRO A 102 8.10 4.15 -8.98
C PRO A 102 9.20 5.20 -8.87
N ALA A 103 10.42 4.74 -8.56
CA ALA A 103 11.57 5.61 -8.69
C ALA A 103 11.68 6.11 -10.15
N PRO A 104 12.02 7.39 -10.37
CA PRO A 104 12.29 7.86 -11.71
C PRO A 104 13.43 7.03 -12.31
N ALA A 105 13.27 6.61 -13.56
CA ALA A 105 14.27 5.81 -14.25
C ALA A 105 15.64 6.53 -14.25
N GLY A 106 16.68 5.85 -13.78
CA GLY A 106 18.06 6.36 -13.75
C GLY A 106 18.60 6.77 -12.37
N LEU A 107 17.79 6.70 -11.31
CA LEU A 107 18.31 6.79 -9.93
C LEU A 107 18.62 5.36 -9.44
N PRO A 108 19.87 5.04 -9.03
CA PRO A 108 20.19 3.72 -8.51
C PRO A 108 19.33 3.43 -7.26
N ASP A 109 18.85 2.19 -7.14
CA ASP A 109 18.15 1.75 -5.93
C ASP A 109 19.16 1.83 -4.77
N PRO A 110 18.89 2.55 -3.66
CA PRO A 110 19.84 2.66 -2.55
C PRO A 110 20.17 1.29 -1.90
N HIS A 111 19.40 0.24 -2.21
CA HIS A 111 19.68 -1.12 -1.80
C HIS A 111 20.60 -1.91 -2.76
N GLU A 112 20.87 -1.42 -3.98
CA GLU A 112 21.77 -2.07 -4.94
C GLU A 112 23.26 -1.72 -4.74
N SER A 113 23.61 -0.66 -4.00
CA SER A 113 25.02 -0.25 -3.80
C SER A 113 25.82 -1.13 -2.81
N GLY A 114 25.34 -2.33 -2.48
CA GLY A 114 25.92 -3.17 -1.42
C GLY A 114 26.92 -4.26 -1.86
N LEU A 115 27.09 -4.55 -3.15
CA LEU A 115 27.94 -5.67 -3.58
C LEU A 115 28.69 -5.38 -4.88
N VAL A 116 29.83 -4.69 -4.77
CA VAL A 116 31.07 -5.07 -5.48
C VAL A 116 32.24 -4.67 -4.57
N THR A 117 32.89 -5.64 -3.94
CA THR A 117 34.30 -5.52 -3.60
C THR A 117 35.03 -6.57 -4.42
N THR A 118 36.07 -6.07 -5.08
CA THR A 118 37.02 -6.72 -5.99
C THR A 118 37.59 -8.03 -5.50
#